data_AF-A0ABD5PS55-F1
#
_entry.id   AF-A0ABD5PS55-F1
#
_cell.length_a   1.000
_cell.length_b   1.000
_cell.length_c   1.000
_cell.angle_alpha   90.00
_cell.angle_beta   90.00
_cell.angle_gamma   90.00
#
_symmetry.space_group_name_H-M   'P 1'
#
loop_
_entity.id
_entity.type
_entity.pdbx_description
1 polymer ?
#
loop_
_entity_poly.entity_id
_entity_poly.type
_entity_poly.pdbx_seq_one_letter_code
_entity_poly.pdbx_strand_id
1 'polypeptide(L)' 'MESPLAFLLVAVLAVQLPIAVLVAVDARRLGLANPERYELGILVPAGGLVVILVYLSRRRELPREAED' A
#
# COMPACT_ATOMS: atom_id res chain seq x y z
N MET A 1 3.92 24.16 4.55
CA MET A 1 3.23 23.32 5.56
C MET A 1 3.09 21.94 4.95
N GLU A 2 3.80 20.94 5.50
CA GLU A 2 3.63 19.55 5.05
C GLU A 2 2.17 19.15 5.26
N SER A 3 1.58 18.43 4.30
CA SER A 3 0.17 18.03 4.45
C SER A 3 0.08 16.96 5.56
N PRO A 4 -0.86 17.08 6.51
CA PRO A 4 -1.04 16.08 7.57
C PRO A 4 -1.25 14.66 7.01
N LEU A 5 -1.84 14.59 5.82
CA LEU A 5 -2.02 13.35 5.07
C LEU A 5 -0.69 12.75 4.60
N ALA A 6 0.22 13.54 4.03
CA ALA A 6 1.53 13.06 3.62
C ALA A 6 2.35 12.56 4.81
N PHE A 7 2.31 13.29 5.94
CA PHE A 7 2.96 12.86 7.17
C PHE A 7 2.40 11.51 7.68
N LEU A 8 1.07 11.36 7.72
CA LEU A 8 0.43 10.10 8.12
C LEU A 8 0.83 8.94 7.19
N LEU A 9 0.88 9.19 5.88
CA LEU A 9 1.22 8.18 4.88
C LEU A 9 2.68 7.71 5.03
N VAL A 10 3.61 8.65 5.25
CA VAL A 10 5.02 8.35 5.56
C VAL A 10 5.13 7.57 6.87
N ALA A 11 4.43 7.98 7.93
CA ALA A 11 4.45 7.28 9.22
C ALA A 11 3.93 5.85 9.10
N VAL A 12 2.85 5.62 8.35
CA VAL A 12 2.31 4.28 8.09
C VAL A 12 3.32 3.42 7.33
N LEU A 13 3.96 3.95 6.27
CA LEU A 13 4.98 3.23 5.52
C LEU A 13 6.21 2.89 6.37
N ALA A 14 6.64 3.84 7.22
CA ALA A 14 7.78 3.66 8.12
C ALA A 14 7.55 2.52 9.13
N VAL A 15 6.30 2.28 9.53
CA VAL A 15 5.92 1.16 10.41
C VAL A 15 5.67 -0.12 9.63
N GLN A 16 5.01 -0.05 8.47
CA GLN A 16 4.67 -1.23 7.66
C GLN A 16 5.89 -1.95 7.09
N LEU A 17 6.92 -1.22 6.64
CA LEU A 17 8.11 -1.84 6.05
C LEU A 17 8.84 -2.78 7.05
N PRO A 18 9.15 -2.35 8.29
CA PRO A 18 9.71 -3.25 9.31
C PRO A 18 8.82 -4.45 9.62
N ILE A 19 7.50 -4.26 9.71
CA ILE A 19 6.55 -5.35 10.00
C ILE A 19 6.54 -6.37 8.86
N ALA A 20 6.51 -5.90 7.61
CA ALA A 20 6.56 -6.75 6.43
C ALA A 20 7.84 -7.61 6.40
N VAL A 21 9.00 -7.01 6.71
CA VAL A 21 10.27 -7.74 6.83
C VAL A 21 10.24 -8.76 7.95
N LEU A 22 9.76 -8.37 9.14
CA LEU A 22 9.68 -9.27 10.29
C LEU A 22 8.81 -10.49 9.99
N VAL A 23 7.63 -10.27 9.41
CA VAL A 23 6.70 -11.34 9.04
C VAL A 23 7.27 -12.21 7.91
N ALA A 24 7.94 -11.63 6.92
CA ALA A 24 8.58 -12.39 5.85
C ALA A 24 9.70 -13.31 6.38
N VAL A 25 10.52 -12.81 7.32
CA VAL A 25 11.57 -13.60 7.97
C VAL A 25 10.96 -14.72 8.81
N ASP A 26 9.93 -14.42 9.59
CA ASP A 26 9.25 -15.42 10.44
C ASP A 26 8.57 -16.51 9.59
N ALA A 27 7.83 -16.12 8.54
CA ALA A 27 7.19 -17.06 7.62
C ALA A 27 8.21 -18.00 6.92
N ARG A 28 9.39 -17.47 6.54
CA ARG A 28 10.50 -18.27 5.99
C ARG A 28 11.06 -19.24 7.02
N ARG A 29 11.22 -18.82 8.28
CA ARG A 29 11.69 -19.68 9.38
C ARG A 29 10.72 -20.82 9.69
N LEU A 30 9.42 -20.57 9.57
CA LEU A 30 8.37 -21.56 9.78
C LEU A 30 8.15 -22.50 8.58
N GLY A 31 8.80 -22.27 7.45
CA GLY A 31 8.64 -23.07 6.24
C GLY A 31 7.25 -22.97 5.61
N LEU A 32 6.57 -21.83 5.78
CA LEU A 32 5.23 -21.62 5.23
C LEU A 32 5.26 -21.62 3.69
N ALA A 33 4.19 -22.12 3.08
CA ALA A 33 4.01 -22.02 1.65
C ALA A 33 3.76 -20.55 1.26
N ASN A 34 4.55 -20.02 0.33
CA ASN A 34 4.41 -18.66 -0.23
C ASN A 34 4.58 -17.54 0.81
N PRO A 35 5.75 -17.43 1.49
CA PRO A 35 6.00 -16.39 2.50
C PRO A 35 5.81 -14.96 1.97
N GLU A 36 6.01 -14.74 0.68
CA GLU A 36 5.79 -13.46 -0.01
C GLU A 36 4.33 -12.98 0.07
N ARG A 37 3.35 -13.88 0.21
CA ARG A 37 1.94 -13.47 0.36
C ARG A 37 1.70 -12.69 1.64
N TYR A 38 2.38 -13.06 2.73
CA TYR A 38 2.24 -12.38 4.01
C TYR A 38 2.87 -10.98 3.97
N GLU A 39 4.04 -10.86 3.33
CA GLU A 39 4.70 -9.58 3.07
C GLU A 39 3.81 -8.66 2.22
N LEU A 40 3.31 -9.17 1.09
CA LEU A 40 2.43 -8.42 0.19
C LEU A 40 1.10 -8.04 0.86
N GLY A 41 0.56 -8.88 1.73
CA GLY A 41 -0.63 -8.57 2.52
C GLY A 41 -0.46 -7.35 3.44
N ILE A 42 0.78 -7.01 3.81
CA ILE A 42 1.11 -5.83 4.61
C ILE A 42 1.38 -4.61 3.72
N LEU A 43 2.09 -4.79 2.60
CA LEU A 43 2.52 -3.70 1.73
C LEU A 43 1.41 -3.19 0.78
N VAL A 44 0.60 -4.10 0.21
CA VAL A 44 -0.42 -3.75 -0.80
C VAL A 44 -1.51 -2.79 -0.28
N PRO A 45 -2.05 -2.94 0.93
CA PRO A 45 -3.04 -1.99 1.47
C PRO A 45 -2.53 -0.53 1.49
N ALA A 46 -1.22 -0.33 1.72
CA ALA A 46 -0.59 0.99 1.69
C ALA A 46 -0.59 1.59 0.28
N GLY A 47 -0.24 0.77 -0.72
CA GLY A 47 -0.31 1.16 -2.13
C GLY A 47 -1.73 1.54 -2.55
N GLY A 48 -2.72 0.77 -2.10
CA GLY A 48 -4.14 1.06 -2.33
C GLY A 48 -4.58 2.44 -1.81
N LEU A 49 -4.08 2.86 -0.63
CA LEU A 49 -4.36 4.20 -0.10
C LEU A 49 -3.82 5.31 -1.03
N VAL A 50 -2.59 5.18 -1.51
CA VAL A 50 -2.00 6.14 -2.46
C VAL A 50 -2.82 6.19 -3.76
N VAL A 51 -3.15 5.02 -4.31
CA VAL A 51 -3.94 4.89 -5.53
C VAL A 51 -5.31 5.56 -5.37
N ILE A 52 -6.02 5.34 -4.25
CA ILE A 52 -7.31 5.96 -3.98
C ILE A 52 -7.19 7.49 -3.93
N LEU A 53 -6.17 8.03 -3.26
CA LEU A 53 -5.98 9.48 -3.18
C LEU A 53 -5.71 10.10 -4.56
N VAL A 54 -4.80 9.49 -5.33
CA VAL A 54 -4.49 9.93 -6.69
C VAL A 54 -5.73 9.82 -7.58
N TYR A 55 -6.41 8.68 -7.55
CA TYR A 55 -7.66 8.46 -8.28
C TYR A 55 -8.68 9.54 -7.94
N LEU A 56 -8.98 9.77 -6.66
CA LEU A 56 -9.96 10.77 -6.24
C LEU A 56 -9.57 12.19 -6.67
N SER A 57 -8.28 12.54 -6.65
CA SER A 57 -7.80 13.86 -7.08
C SER A 57 -7.94 14.10 -8.58
N ARG A 58 -7.75 13.06 -9.41
CA ARG A 58 -7.74 13.17 -10.89
C ARG A 58 -8.98 12.59 -11.56
N ARG A 59 -9.91 11.97 -10.82
CA ARG A 59 -11.05 11.22 -11.39
C ARG A 59 -11.91 12.01 -12.39
N ARG A 60 -11.92 13.33 -12.29
CA ARG A 60 -12.70 14.20 -13.19
C ARG A 60 -12.05 14.38 -14.56
N GLU A 61 -10.74 14.18 -14.63
CA GLU A 61 -9.89 14.32 -15.83
C GLU A 61 -9.65 12.97 -16.53
N LEU A 62 -10.05 11.86 -15.92
CA LEU A 62 -9.87 10.53 -16.50
C LEU A 62 -10.74 10.37 -17.76
N PRO A 63 -10.22 9.71 -18.82
CA PRO A 63 -11.01 9.37 -20.00
C PRO A 63 -12.29 8.63 -19.59
N ARG A 64 -13.43 9.06 -20.14
CA ARG A 64 -14.72 8.39 -19.95
C ARG A 64 -15.01 7.52 -21.16
N GLU A 65 -15.77 6.46 -20.95
CA GLU A 65 -16.44 5.78 -22.05
C GLU A 65 -17.28 6.81 -22.80
N ALA A 66 -17.21 6.80 -24.13
CA ALA A 66 -18.09 7.63 -24.94
C ALA A 66 -19.53 7.16 -24.73
N GLU A 67 -20.46 8.08 -24.52
CA GLU A 67 -21.89 7.76 -24.65
C GLU A 67 -22.14 7.53 -26.15
N ASP A 68 -22.47 6.29 -26.52
CA ASP A 68 -22.94 5.91 -27.86
C ASP A 68 -24.32 6.50 -28.17
#